data_AF-A0A6N7GIK6-F1
#
_entry.id   AF-A0A6N7GIK6-F1
#
_cell.length_a   1.000
_cell.length_b   1.000
_cell.length_c   1.000
_cell.angle_alpha   90.00
_cell.angle_beta   90.00
_cell.angle_gamma   90.00
#
_symmetry.space_group_name_H-M   'P 1'
#
loop_
_entity.id
_entity.type
_entity.pdbx_description
1 polymer ?
#
loop_
_entity_poly.entity_id
_entity_poly.type
_entity_poly.pdbx_seq_one_letter_code
_entity_poly.pdbx_strand_id
1 'polypeptide(L)'
;ALAAGTEVDALDPRAEAVTLLTLHAAKGLEFPVVFLVGVEDGKLPHSFGGAPLPDAALAEERRLFFVGLTRAQDRLYLSHTRRPSRFLGVIDTGLFEPLGGTATAGSRHQQPRLL
;
A
#
# COMPACT_ATOMS: atom_id res chain seq x y z
N ALA A 1 -4.79 11.02 16.13
CA ALA A 1 -5.35 11.89 15.07
C ALA A 1 -4.81 11.44 13.69
N LEU A 2 -5.44 11.82 12.57
CA LEU A 2 -4.93 11.52 11.21
C LEU A 2 -4.27 12.78 10.63
N ALA A 3 -3.03 12.69 10.16
CA ALA A 3 -2.32 13.80 9.51
C ALA A 3 -2.10 13.46 8.03
N ALA A 4 -2.67 14.26 7.13
CA ALA A 4 -2.45 14.16 5.69
C ALA A 4 -1.43 15.24 5.28
N GLY A 5 -0.21 14.83 4.96
CA GLY A 5 0.86 15.76 4.58
C GLY A 5 0.92 15.94 3.06
N THR A 6 0.74 17.17 2.58
CA THR A 6 1.23 17.56 1.23
C THR A 6 2.71 17.94 1.26
N GLU A 7 3.21 18.35 2.43
CA GLU A 7 4.61 18.68 2.69
C GLU A 7 5.19 17.70 3.72
N VAL A 8 6.17 16.91 3.30
CA VAL A 8 6.82 15.90 4.17
C VAL A 8 7.71 16.52 5.25
N ASP A 9 8.19 17.73 5.03
CA ASP A 9 9.11 18.43 5.95
C ASP A 9 8.44 18.84 7.28
N ALA A 10 7.10 18.84 7.33
CA ALA A 10 6.33 19.13 8.54
C ALA A 10 6.00 17.87 9.37
N LEU A 11 6.48 16.69 8.98
CA LEU A 11 6.26 15.45 9.73
C LEU A 11 7.06 15.47 11.02
N ASP A 12 6.39 15.70 12.16
CA ASP A 12 6.97 15.51 13.48
C ASP A 12 6.90 14.04 13.89
N PRO A 13 8.04 13.32 14.03
CA PRO A 13 8.06 11.92 14.46
C PRO A 13 7.54 11.71 15.88
N ARG A 14 7.43 12.77 16.68
CA ARG A 14 6.92 12.73 18.07
C ARG A 14 5.41 12.96 18.17
N ALA A 15 4.75 13.34 17.08
CA ALA A 15 3.32 13.53 17.09
C ALA A 15 2.60 12.18 17.27
N GLU A 16 1.63 12.11 18.20
CA GLU A 16 0.77 10.94 18.40
C GLU A 16 -0.33 10.88 17.31
N ALA A 17 0.10 10.66 16.08
CA ALA A 17 -0.78 10.63 14.90
C ALA A 17 -0.35 9.56 13.90
N VAL A 18 -1.31 9.12 13.09
CA VAL A 18 -1.02 8.27 11.93
C VAL A 18 -0.72 9.17 10.75
N THR A 19 0.43 8.92 10.12
CA THR A 19 0.89 9.60 8.91
C THR A 19 0.28 8.96 7.68
N LEU A 20 -0.50 9.74 6.91
CA LEU A 20 -1.04 9.33 5.63
C LEU A 20 -0.31 10.05 4.50
N LEU A 21 0.31 9.28 3.60
CA LEU A 21 1.10 9.78 2.48
C LEU A 21 0.75 9.04 1.19
N THR A 22 1.04 9.69 0.06
CA THR A 22 1.13 8.99 -1.22
C THR A 22 2.45 8.22 -1.30
N LEU A 23 2.54 7.21 -2.18
CA LEU A 23 3.80 6.48 -2.43
C LEU A 23 4.96 7.42 -2.83
N HIS A 24 4.65 8.46 -3.60
CA HIS A 24 5.63 9.47 -4.00
C HIS A 24 6.14 10.28 -2.81
N ALA A 25 5.23 10.75 -1.94
CA ALA A 25 5.61 11.51 -0.75
C ALA A 25 6.39 10.67 0.26
N ALA A 26 6.18 9.36 0.30
CA ALA A 26 6.92 8.46 1.20
C ALA A 26 8.39 8.24 0.78
N LYS A 27 8.82 8.70 -0.40
CA LYS A 27 10.18 8.48 -0.90
C LYS A 27 11.22 9.10 0.05
N GLY A 28 12.17 8.29 0.51
CA GLY A 28 13.23 8.72 1.43
C GLY A 28 12.83 8.70 2.91
N LEU A 29 11.57 8.41 3.23
CA LEU A 29 11.08 8.21 4.59
C LEU A 29 11.04 6.73 4.94
N GLU A 30 11.14 6.40 6.22
CA GLU A 30 11.00 5.03 6.71
C GLU A 30 10.20 5.03 8.00
N PHE A 31 9.43 3.97 8.22
CA PHE A 31 8.55 3.83 9.38
C PHE A 31 8.66 2.41 9.96
N PRO A 32 8.56 2.25 11.29
CA PRO A 32 8.54 0.93 11.93
C PRO A 32 7.45 0.02 11.34
N VAL A 33 6.28 0.59 11.09
CA VAL A 33 5.11 -0.12 10.54
C VAL A 33 4.52 0.67 9.38
N VAL A 34 4.29 0.00 8.25
CA VAL A 34 3.65 0.58 7.07
C VAL A 34 2.44 -0.22 6.63
N PHE A 35 1.35 0.49 6.33
CA PHE A 35 0.17 -0.05 5.67
C PHE A 35 0.14 0.44 4.23
N LEU A 36 0.51 -0.41 3.28
CA LEU A 36 0.36 -0.12 1.87
C LEU A 36 -1.03 -0.57 1.40
N VAL A 37 -1.91 0.40 1.22
CA VAL A 37 -3.32 0.18 0.91
C VAL A 37 -3.62 0.28 -0.58
N GLY A 38 -4.62 -0.48 -1.04
CA GLY A 38 -5.09 -0.40 -2.42
C GLY A 38 -4.13 -1.00 -3.45
N VAL A 39 -3.44 -2.09 -3.09
CA VAL A 39 -2.54 -2.84 -3.98
C VAL A 39 -3.35 -3.72 -4.94
N GLU A 40 -4.13 -3.06 -5.81
CA GLU A 40 -5.10 -3.69 -6.70
C GLU A 40 -4.93 -3.23 -8.15
N ASP A 41 -5.34 -4.08 -9.09
CA ASP A 41 -5.24 -3.80 -10.52
C ASP A 41 -6.02 -2.54 -10.91
N GLY A 42 -5.41 -1.67 -11.72
CA GLY A 42 -5.94 -0.35 -12.09
C GLY A 42 -5.65 0.78 -11.10
N LYS A 43 -5.28 0.47 -9.84
CA LYS A 43 -4.77 1.47 -8.88
C LYS A 43 -3.27 1.44 -8.73
N LEU A 44 -2.68 0.24 -8.69
CA LEU A 44 -1.25 0.03 -8.65
C LEU A 44 -0.92 -1.26 -9.43
N PRO A 45 -0.36 -1.19 -10.64
CA PRO A 45 0.05 0.02 -11.35
C PRO A 45 -1.14 0.93 -11.70
N HIS A 46 -0.97 2.23 -11.53
CA HIS A 46 -2.00 3.22 -11.85
C HIS A 46 -2.20 3.32 -13.36
N SER A 47 -3.40 3.03 -13.85
CA SER A 47 -3.76 3.28 -15.24
C SER A 47 -5.05 4.08 -15.34
N PHE A 48 -5.00 5.18 -16.08
CA PHE A 48 -6.18 5.99 -16.33
C PHE A 48 -7.09 5.28 -17.35
N GLY A 49 -8.35 5.04 -16.99
CA GLY A 49 -9.34 4.42 -17.88
C GLY A 49 -9.09 2.94 -18.21
N GLY A 50 -8.20 2.25 -17.48
CA GLY A 50 -7.91 0.83 -17.70
C GLY A 50 -7.09 0.52 -18.95
N ALA A 51 -6.53 1.54 -19.62
CA ALA A 51 -5.66 1.34 -20.76
C ALA A 51 -4.36 0.61 -20.34
N PRO A 52 -3.81 -0.27 -21.19
CA PRO A 52 -2.49 -0.85 -20.95
C PRO A 52 -1.42 0.25 -20.84
N LEU A 53 -0.55 0.13 -19.84
CA LEU A 53 0.59 1.02 -19.68
C LEU A 53 1.70 0.63 -20.67
N PRO A 54 2.38 1.60 -21.30
CA PRO A 54 3.65 1.35 -21.98
C PRO A 54 4.68 0.76 -21.01
N ASP A 55 5.60 -0.06 -21.51
CA ASP A 55 6.58 -0.78 -20.69
C ASP A 55 7.39 0.15 -19.76
N ALA A 56 7.78 1.32 -20.26
CA ALA A 56 8.51 2.32 -19.46
C ALA A 56 7.69 2.84 -18.27
N ALA A 57 6.39 3.10 -18.47
CA ALA A 57 5.49 3.56 -17.41
C ALA A 57 5.21 2.44 -16.41
N LEU A 58 5.03 1.20 -16.89
CA LEU A 58 4.87 0.03 -16.02
C LEU A 58 6.13 -0.22 -15.17
N ALA A 59 7.32 -0.01 -15.73
CA ALA A 59 8.58 -0.11 -14.99
C ALA A 59 8.69 0.96 -13.90
N GLU A 60 8.18 2.17 -14.15
CA GLU A 60 8.14 3.25 -13.15
C GLU A 60 7.17 2.92 -12.00
N GLU A 61 5.95 2.47 -12.32
CA GLU A 61 4.98 2.03 -11.30
C GLU A 61 5.54 0.86 -10.46
N ARG A 62 6.31 -0.03 -11.07
CA ARG A 62 7.01 -1.11 -10.34
C ARG A 62 8.07 -0.56 -9.39
N ARG A 63 8.82 0.46 -9.80
CA ARG A 63 9.77 1.16 -8.92
C ARG A 63 9.05 1.83 -7.76
N LEU A 64 7.91 2.49 -8.00
CA LEU A 64 7.09 3.09 -6.94
C LEU A 64 6.54 2.05 -5.97
N PHE A 65 6.08 0.90 -6.47
CA PHE A 65 5.68 -0.20 -5.61
C PHE A 65 6.85 -0.69 -4.73
N PHE A 66 8.04 -0.88 -5.30
CA PHE A 66 9.24 -1.23 -4.55
C PHE A 66 9.63 -0.18 -3.50
N VAL A 67 9.51 1.12 -3.83
CA VAL A 67 9.67 2.19 -2.84
C VAL A 67 8.70 1.96 -1.68
N GLY A 68 7.42 1.71 -1.95
CA GLY A 68 6.41 1.39 -0.93
C GLY A 68 6.79 0.23 -0.03
N LEU A 69 7.24 -0.89 -0.61
CA LEU A 69 7.67 -2.08 0.14
C LEU A 69 8.84 -1.76 1.09
N THR A 70 9.79 -0.96 0.62
CA THR A 70 11.01 -0.62 1.37
C THR A 70 10.83 0.53 2.38
N ARG A 71 9.62 1.08 2.53
CA ARG A 71 9.37 2.10 3.58
C ARG A 71 9.18 1.46 4.97
N ALA A 72 8.88 0.16 5.02
CA ALA A 72 8.68 -0.58 6.26
C ALA A 72 10.01 -1.07 6.82
N GLN A 73 10.26 -0.81 8.11
CA GLN A 73 11.43 -1.34 8.82
C GLN A 73 11.13 -2.70 9.48
N ASP A 74 10.03 -2.80 10.22
CA ASP A 74 9.70 -4.01 10.99
C ASP A 74 8.52 -4.77 10.39
N ARG A 75 7.43 -4.07 10.04
CA ARG A 75 6.17 -4.70 9.61
C ARG A 75 5.56 -3.99 8.42
N LEU A 76 5.27 -4.77 7.38
CA LEU A 76 4.55 -4.32 6.19
C LEU A 76 3.20 -5.03 6.10
N TYR A 77 2.13 -4.24 5.96
CA TYR A 77 0.80 -4.74 5.70
C TYR A 77 0.36 -4.31 4.31
N LEU A 78 -0.10 -5.28 3.51
CA LEU A 78 -0.65 -5.04 2.19
C LEU A 78 -2.17 -5.27 2.23
N SER A 79 -2.94 -4.41 1.58
CA SER A 79 -4.37 -4.65 1.38
C SER A 79 -4.79 -4.42 -0.06
N HIS A 80 -5.70 -5.27 -0.54
CA HIS A 80 -6.31 -5.19 -1.87
C HIS A 80 -7.78 -5.60 -1.78
N THR A 81 -8.59 -5.24 -2.80
CA THR A 81 -9.98 -5.75 -2.89
C THR A 81 -10.07 -6.95 -3.82
N ARG A 82 -11.01 -6.98 -4.78
CA ARG A 82 -11.37 -8.18 -5.56
C ARG A 82 -10.28 -8.64 -6.54
N ARG A 83 -9.47 -7.73 -7.08
CA ARG A 83 -8.43 -8.05 -8.06
C ARG A 83 -7.08 -7.55 -7.54
N PRO A 84 -6.22 -8.42 -6.99
CA PRO A 84 -4.91 -7.99 -6.50
C PRO A 84 -4.08 -7.43 -7.65
N SER A 85 -3.13 -6.54 -7.31
CA SER A 85 -2.17 -6.02 -8.26
C SER A 85 -1.38 -7.16 -8.91
N ARG A 86 -1.09 -7.02 -10.20
CA ARG A 86 -0.13 -7.90 -10.91
C ARG A 86 1.25 -7.93 -10.26
N PHE A 87 1.62 -6.91 -9.47
CA PHE A 87 2.89 -6.88 -8.76
C PHE A 87 2.95 -7.84 -7.57
N LEU A 88 1.82 -8.28 -7.03
CA LEU A 88 1.82 -9.33 -6.00
C LEU A 88 2.12 -10.70 -6.58
N GLY A 89 1.70 -10.98 -7.81
CA GLY A 89 1.92 -12.27 -8.48
C GLY A 89 3.37 -12.58 -8.84
N VAL A 90 4.28 -11.60 -8.72
CA VAL A 90 5.73 -11.83 -8.93
C VAL A 90 6.50 -12.05 -7.62
N ILE A 91 5.86 -11.84 -6.47
CA ILE A 91 6.46 -12.07 -5.16
C ILE A 91 6.08 -13.48 -4.71
N ASP A 92 7.03 -14.18 -4.10
CA ASP A 92 6.76 -15.50 -3.53
C ASP A 92 5.64 -15.42 -2.49
N THR A 93 4.58 -16.18 -2.72
CA THR A 93 3.42 -16.25 -1.83
C THR A 93 3.75 -16.75 -0.43
N GLY A 94 4.85 -17.51 -0.26
CA GLY A 94 5.33 -17.95 1.04
C GLY A 94 5.86 -16.84 1.94
N LEU A 95 6.09 -15.64 1.38
CA LEU A 95 6.53 -14.46 2.14
C LEU A 95 5.38 -13.69 2.80
N PHE A 96 4.12 -14.03 2.49
CA PHE A 96 2.95 -13.34 3.02
C PHE A 96 2.13 -14.25 3.93
N GLU A 97 1.76 -13.70 5.08
CA GLU A 97 0.80 -14.33 5.99
C GLU A 97 -0.56 -13.63 5.84
N PRO A 98 -1.64 -14.36 5.52
CA PRO A 98 -2.98 -13.78 5.45
C PRO A 98 -3.40 -13.20 6.82
N LEU A 99 -3.70 -11.90 6.85
CA LEU A 99 -4.19 -11.25 8.06
C LEU A 99 -5.72 -11.42 8.15
N GLY A 100 -6.16 -12.35 9.01
CA GLY A 100 -7.58 -12.68 9.23
C GLY A 100 -8.01 -13.91 8.42
N GLY A 101 -8.30 -15.00 9.12
CA GLY A 101 -8.70 -16.27 8.51
C GLY A 101 -10.10 -16.25 7.87
N THR A 102 -10.20 -16.87 6.70
CA THR A 102 -11.40 -17.49 6.10
C THR A 102 -12.77 -17.03 6.63
N ALA A 103 -13.21 -15.83 6.26
CA ALA A 103 -14.64 -15.55 6.19
C ALA A 103 -15.14 -16.01 4.81
N THR A 104 -16.05 -16.99 4.83
CA THR A 104 -16.77 -17.52 3.68
C THR A 104 -17.27 -16.41 2.76
N ALA A 105 -17.26 -16.70 1.45
CA ALA A 105 -17.89 -15.88 0.44
C ALA A 105 -19.35 -15.59 0.83
N GLY A 106 -19.62 -14.39 1.35
CA GLY A 106 -20.97 -14.01 1.75
C GLY A 106 -21.02 -12.81 2.67
N SER A 107 -21.40 -11.67 2.10
CA SER A 107 -22.03 -10.53 2.77
C SER A 107 -21.16 -9.56 3.60
N ARG A 108 -21.06 -8.35 3.01
CA ARG A 108 -21.09 -7.00 3.62
C ARG A 108 -20.09 -6.66 4.72
N HIS A 109 -19.20 -5.73 4.35
CA HIS A 109 -18.69 -4.64 5.18
C HIS A 109 -18.55 -4.96 6.68
N GLN A 110 -17.45 -5.63 7.04
CA GLN A 110 -16.96 -5.56 8.42
C GLN A 110 -15.74 -4.65 8.43
N GLN A 111 -15.97 -3.41 8.87
CA GLN A 111 -14.91 -2.50 9.27
C GLN A 111 -14.37 -2.97 10.64
N PRO A 112 -13.06 -3.14 10.84
CA PRO A 112 -12.53 -3.39 12.17
C PRO A 112 -12.31 -2.07 12.93
N ARG A 113 -12.79 -2.06 14.18
CA ARG A 113 -12.58 -1.03 15.20
C ARG A 113 -11.10 -0.94 15.58
N LEU A 114 -10.60 0.28 15.76
CA LEU A 114 -9.36 0.54 16.50
C LEU A 114 -9.63 0.45 18.01
N LEU A 115 -8.74 -0.20 18.76
CA LEU A 115 -8.48 0.09 20.17
C LEU A 115 -7.34 1.11 20.24
#